data_AF-A0AAP2GRL1-F1
#
_entry.id   AF-A0AAP2GRL1-F1
#
_cell.length_a   1.000
_cell.length_b   1.000
_cell.length_c   1.000
_cell.angle_alpha   90.00
_cell.angle_beta   90.00
_cell.angle_gamma   90.00
#
_symmetry.space_group_name_H-M   'P 1'
#
loop_
_entity.id
_entity.type
_entity.pdbx_description
1 polymer ?
#
loop_
_entity_poly.entity_id
_entity_poly.type
_entity_poly.pdbx_seq_one_letter_code
_entity_poly.pdbx_strand_id
1 'polypeptide(L)'
;RTSNELKSLQQKWKEVGPVPEKFREKVFAEFKEACDHFFEQRRTQHGKVENEQVENLHAKEQVCQQLETHTANGTASADALKELQDQFNAIGFVPKKDITAIRNRYHEAVDKFVEAIQGFSEEDKNKLLLENELSDLRNDPMADRKIFQKEQAIRKKIGKIENDISLWKNNLEFFSRSQNADSVRSEFNEKIKEATDHLKQLKDQLKLLRTV
;
A
#
# COMPACT_ATOMS: atom_id res chain seq x y z
N ARG A 1 -19.16 -10.92 13.59
CA ARG A 1 -19.60 -12.28 13.98
C ARG A 1 -20.46 -12.22 15.24
N THR A 2 -19.94 -11.72 16.36
CA THR A 2 -20.65 -11.64 17.66
C THR A 2 -21.99 -10.86 17.67
N SER A 3 -22.13 -9.71 16.99
CA SER A 3 -23.43 -9.02 16.92
C SER A 3 -24.49 -9.76 16.10
N ASN A 4 -24.08 -10.59 15.14
CA ASN A 4 -25.03 -11.39 14.37
C ASN A 4 -25.50 -12.59 15.18
N GLU A 5 -24.62 -13.15 16.01
CA GLU A 5 -24.95 -14.19 16.99
C GLU A 5 -25.92 -13.66 18.05
N LEU A 6 -25.70 -12.46 18.61
CA LEU A 6 -26.64 -11.86 19.55
C LEU A 6 -28.02 -11.57 18.92
N LYS A 7 -28.05 -11.10 17.67
CA LYS A 7 -29.32 -10.95 16.92
C LYS A 7 -30.02 -12.29 16.69
N SER A 8 -29.27 -13.35 16.42
CA SER A 8 -29.82 -14.70 16.30
C SER A 8 -30.38 -15.20 17.65
N LEU A 9 -29.71 -14.90 18.77
CA LEU A 9 -30.21 -15.21 20.11
C LEU A 9 -31.49 -14.43 20.44
N GLN A 10 -31.59 -13.15 20.05
CA GLN A 10 -32.82 -12.36 20.16
C GLN A 10 -33.96 -12.91 19.31
N GLN A 11 -33.66 -13.48 18.15
CA GLN A 11 -34.66 -14.12 17.29
C GLN A 11 -35.14 -15.43 17.91
N LYS A 12 -34.22 -16.28 18.39
CA LYS A 12 -34.54 -17.51 19.11
C LYS A 12 -35.39 -17.23 20.36
N TRP A 13 -35.05 -16.19 21.13
CA TRP A 13 -35.84 -15.76 22.28
C TRP A 13 -37.32 -15.48 21.94
N LYS A 14 -37.59 -14.85 20.79
CA LYS A 14 -38.95 -14.58 20.33
C LYS A 14 -39.69 -15.85 19.89
N GLU A 15 -38.96 -16.89 19.48
CA GLU A 15 -39.51 -18.17 19.00
C GLU A 15 -39.86 -19.13 20.15
N VAL A 16 -39.25 -19.02 21.34
CA VAL A 16 -39.51 -19.92 22.48
C VAL A 16 -40.94 -19.82 23.04
N GLY A 17 -41.62 -18.67 22.86
CA GLY A 17 -43.00 -18.46 23.31
C GLY A 17 -43.14 -17.83 24.71
N PRO A 18 -44.37 -17.67 25.23
CA PRO A 18 -44.64 -16.87 26.42
C PRO A 18 -44.27 -17.55 27.74
N VAL A 19 -43.59 -16.80 28.60
CA VAL A 19 -43.27 -17.18 30.00
C VAL A 19 -44.49 -16.90 30.90
N PRO A 20 -44.73 -17.69 31.97
CA PRO A 20 -45.78 -17.40 32.95
C PRO A 20 -45.75 -15.94 33.42
N GLU A 21 -46.93 -15.33 33.53
CA GLU A 21 -47.09 -13.89 33.73
C GLU A 21 -46.30 -13.35 34.94
N LYS A 22 -46.20 -14.13 36.02
CA LYS A 22 -45.42 -13.81 37.23
C LYS A 22 -43.91 -13.63 36.99
N PHE A 23 -43.35 -14.24 35.94
CA PHE A 23 -41.92 -14.20 35.64
C PHE A 23 -41.59 -13.45 34.34
N ARG A 24 -42.60 -13.12 33.54
CA ARG A 24 -42.44 -12.52 32.20
C ARG A 24 -41.61 -11.24 32.24
N GLU A 25 -41.93 -10.33 33.17
CA GLU A 25 -41.25 -9.05 33.28
C GLU A 25 -39.79 -9.21 33.73
N LYS A 26 -39.54 -10.04 34.76
CA LYS A 26 -38.20 -10.33 35.26
C LYS A 26 -37.30 -10.95 34.19
N VAL A 27 -37.80 -11.98 33.52
CA VAL A 27 -37.06 -12.74 32.50
C VAL A 27 -36.78 -11.86 31.27
N PHE A 28 -37.70 -10.97 30.90
CA PHE A 28 -37.48 -9.98 29.84
C PHE A 28 -36.48 -8.89 30.26
N ALA A 29 -36.54 -8.40 31.49
CA ALA A 29 -35.61 -7.40 32.01
C ALA A 29 -34.17 -7.93 32.03
N GLU A 30 -33.94 -9.13 32.55
CA GLU A 30 -32.61 -9.77 32.57
C GLU A 30 -32.05 -9.98 31.15
N PHE A 31 -32.89 -10.43 30.22
CA PHE A 31 -32.49 -10.61 28.82
C PHE A 31 -32.16 -9.27 28.13
N LYS A 32 -32.97 -8.24 28.37
CA LYS A 32 -32.77 -6.91 27.80
C LYS A 32 -31.50 -6.27 28.36
N GLU A 33 -31.27 -6.35 29.66
CA GLU A 33 -30.07 -5.83 30.33
C GLU A 33 -28.79 -6.47 29.75
N ALA A 34 -28.77 -7.79 29.57
CA ALA A 34 -27.64 -8.48 28.96
C ALA A 34 -27.39 -8.04 27.50
N CYS A 35 -28.45 -7.81 26.73
CA CYS A 35 -28.33 -7.29 25.36
C CYS A 35 -27.82 -5.85 25.34
N ASP A 36 -28.39 -4.99 26.18
CA ASP A 36 -28.05 -3.56 26.28
C ASP A 36 -26.58 -3.41 26.70
N HIS A 37 -26.12 -4.18 27.70
CA HIS A 37 -24.73 -4.22 28.14
C HIS A 37 -23.75 -4.57 27.00
N PHE A 38 -24.05 -5.60 26.21
CA PHE A 38 -23.22 -5.98 25.07
C PHE A 38 -23.13 -4.88 24.01
N PHE A 39 -24.26 -4.26 23.65
CA PHE A 39 -24.29 -3.20 22.64
C PHE A 39 -23.64 -1.91 23.12
N GLU A 40 -23.78 -1.57 24.40
CA GLU A 40 -23.11 -0.43 25.03
C GLU A 40 -21.59 -0.64 25.03
N GLN A 41 -21.10 -1.79 25.50
CA GLN A 41 -19.67 -2.08 25.51
C GLN A 41 -19.09 -2.04 24.09
N ARG A 42 -19.81 -2.59 23.11
CA ARG A 42 -19.40 -2.55 21.71
C ARG A 42 -19.37 -1.13 21.15
N ARG A 43 -20.38 -0.30 21.46
CA ARG A 43 -20.41 1.11 21.05
C ARG A 43 -19.23 1.88 21.64
N THR A 44 -18.93 1.67 22.92
CA THR A 44 -17.78 2.29 23.58
C THR A 44 -16.45 1.84 22.97
N GLN A 45 -16.30 0.56 22.63
CA GLN A 45 -15.12 0.06 21.94
C GLN A 45 -14.97 0.69 20.53
N HIS A 46 -16.05 0.74 19.76
CA HIS A 46 -16.03 1.39 18.44
C HIS A 46 -15.70 2.87 18.56
N GLY A 47 -16.27 3.60 19.53
CA GLY A 47 -15.98 5.01 19.75
C GLY A 47 -14.52 5.25 20.16
N LYS A 48 -13.91 4.35 20.95
CA LYS A 48 -12.48 4.42 21.28
C LYS A 48 -11.60 4.25 20.03
N VAL A 49 -11.92 3.28 19.17
CA VAL A 49 -11.19 3.07 17.91
C VAL A 49 -11.34 4.25 16.96
N GLU A 50 -12.53 4.85 16.88
CA GLU A 50 -12.75 6.05 16.07
C GLU A 50 -11.94 7.24 16.59
N ASN A 51 -11.90 7.45 17.90
CA ASN A 51 -11.09 8.51 18.52
C ASN A 51 -9.59 8.28 18.27
N GLU A 52 -9.10 7.05 18.47
CA GLU A 52 -7.70 6.69 18.19
C GLU A 52 -7.35 6.93 16.72
N GLN A 53 -8.25 6.61 15.78
CA GLN A 53 -8.04 6.89 14.36
C GLN A 53 -7.95 8.39 14.07
N VAL A 54 -8.76 9.22 14.74
CA VAL A 54 -8.70 10.68 14.60
C VAL A 54 -7.39 11.23 15.18
N GLU A 55 -6.93 10.71 16.33
CA GLU A 55 -5.62 11.07 16.88
C GLU A 55 -4.48 10.68 15.95
N ASN A 56 -4.53 9.47 15.37
CA ASN A 56 -3.58 9.04 14.35
C ASN A 56 -3.59 9.94 13.10
N LEU A 57 -4.77 10.41 12.68
CA LEU A 57 -4.88 11.36 11.56
C LEU A 57 -4.13 12.65 11.87
N HIS A 58 -4.36 13.23 13.05
CA HIS A 58 -3.65 14.44 13.49
C HIS A 58 -2.14 14.23 13.60
N ALA A 59 -1.69 13.09 14.12
CA ALA A 59 -0.27 12.75 14.17
C ALA A 59 0.35 12.68 12.75
N LYS A 60 -0.34 12.05 11.79
CA LYS A 60 0.12 12.02 10.39
C LYS A 60 0.13 13.40 9.74
N GLU A 61 -0.85 14.24 10.03
CA GLU A 61 -0.88 15.63 9.57
C GLU A 61 0.30 16.44 10.12
N GLN A 62 0.69 16.21 11.38
CA GLN A 62 1.86 16.85 11.98
C GLN A 62 3.15 16.45 11.27
N VAL A 63 3.32 15.17 10.91
CA VAL A 63 4.48 14.73 10.13
C VAL A 63 4.54 15.44 8.77
N CYS A 64 3.41 15.54 8.06
CA CYS A 64 3.35 16.29 6.80
C CYS A 64 3.74 17.77 7.01
N GLN A 65 3.26 18.39 8.09
CA GLN A 65 3.62 19.77 8.43
C GLN A 65 5.12 19.93 8.76
N GLN A 66 5.73 18.94 9.42
CA GLN A 66 7.17 18.94 9.70
C GLN A 66 7.97 18.85 8.40
N LEU A 67 7.59 17.97 7.47
CA LEU A 67 8.19 17.90 6.13
C LEU A 67 8.10 19.27 5.41
N GLU A 68 6.90 19.87 5.37
CA GLU A 68 6.66 21.18 4.77
C GLU A 68 7.53 22.27 5.43
N THR A 69 7.69 22.24 6.75
CA THR A 69 8.48 23.21 7.53
C THR A 69 9.98 23.07 7.26
N HIS A 70 10.50 21.85 7.26
CA HIS A 70 11.91 21.59 6.94
C HIS A 70 12.26 22.03 5.52
N THR A 71 11.35 21.80 4.58
CA THR A 71 11.44 22.26 3.19
C THR A 71 11.52 23.79 3.14
N ALA A 72 10.59 24.48 3.79
CA ALA A 72 10.54 25.95 3.81
C ALA A 72 11.78 26.58 4.47
N ASN A 73 12.31 25.95 5.52
CA ASN A 73 13.48 26.43 6.25
C ASN A 73 14.82 26.03 5.58
N GLY A 74 14.80 25.29 4.47
CA GLY A 74 16.02 24.81 3.80
C GLY A 74 16.84 23.84 4.64
N THR A 75 16.20 23.10 5.54
CA THR A 75 16.83 22.10 6.43
C THR A 75 16.53 20.67 6.01
N ALA A 76 16.07 20.49 4.76
CA ALA A 76 15.79 19.19 4.18
C ALA A 76 17.07 18.34 4.08
N SER A 77 17.04 17.12 4.61
CA SER A 77 18.14 16.16 4.58
C SER A 77 17.62 14.74 4.52
N ALA A 78 18.44 13.82 3.99
CA ALA A 78 18.06 12.41 3.88
C ALA A 78 17.79 11.77 5.26
N ASP A 79 18.54 12.15 6.29
CA ASP A 79 18.36 11.63 7.65
C ASP A 79 17.02 12.10 8.26
N ALA A 80 16.71 13.39 8.13
CA ALA A 80 15.42 13.93 8.60
C ALA A 80 14.23 13.31 7.83
N LEU A 81 14.38 13.06 6.52
CA LEU A 81 13.34 12.37 5.75
C LEU A 81 13.07 10.98 6.31
N LYS A 82 14.13 10.22 6.61
CA LYS A 82 14.02 8.86 7.14
C LYS A 82 13.37 8.84 8.52
N GLU A 83 13.74 9.76 9.41
CA GLU A 83 13.11 9.87 10.73
C GLU A 83 11.60 10.17 10.63
N LEU A 84 11.21 11.12 9.77
CA LEU A 84 9.82 11.50 9.56
C LEU A 84 9.02 10.38 8.89
N GLN A 85 9.63 9.66 7.96
CA GLN A 85 9.06 8.47 7.35
C GLN A 85 8.81 7.36 8.37
N ASP A 86 9.78 7.08 9.24
CA ASP A 86 9.64 6.06 10.29
C ASP A 86 8.53 6.44 11.28
N GLN A 87 8.43 7.73 11.65
CA GLN A 87 7.32 8.25 12.45
C GLN A 87 5.97 8.07 11.75
N PHE A 88 5.85 8.45 10.48
CA PHE A 88 4.61 8.32 9.70
C PHE A 88 4.12 6.87 9.64
N ASN A 89 5.05 5.93 9.48
CA ASN A 89 4.78 4.50 9.36
C ASN A 89 4.50 3.82 10.69
N ALA A 90 5.07 4.31 11.79
CA ALA A 90 4.75 3.84 13.13
C ALA A 90 3.33 4.21 13.56
N ILE A 91 2.76 5.28 12.99
CA ILE A 91 1.38 5.70 13.27
C ILE A 91 0.40 4.73 12.61
N GLY A 92 -0.56 4.26 13.41
CA GLY A 92 -1.57 3.29 13.02
C GLY A 92 -2.59 3.81 11.99
N PHE A 93 -3.77 3.19 12.03
CA PHE A 93 -4.83 3.47 11.07
C PHE A 93 -5.46 4.85 11.29
N VAL A 94 -5.83 5.48 10.18
CA VAL A 94 -6.62 6.70 10.15
C VAL A 94 -8.05 6.39 9.69
N PRO A 95 -9.02 7.31 9.83
CA PRO A 95 -10.38 7.07 9.39
C PRO A 95 -10.40 6.81 7.88
N LYS A 96 -11.21 5.84 7.45
CA LYS A 96 -11.24 5.38 6.06
C LYS A 96 -11.47 6.47 5.02
N LYS A 97 -12.24 7.50 5.39
CA LYS A 97 -12.55 8.64 4.53
C LYS A 97 -11.32 9.52 4.24
N ASP A 98 -10.34 9.54 5.16
CA ASP A 98 -9.19 10.44 5.12
C ASP A 98 -7.92 9.74 4.62
N ILE A 99 -7.89 8.40 4.53
CA ILE A 99 -6.72 7.61 4.07
C ILE A 99 -6.12 8.17 2.78
N THR A 100 -6.94 8.41 1.76
CA THR A 100 -6.46 8.89 0.47
C THR A 100 -5.95 10.32 0.55
N ALA A 101 -6.64 11.18 1.30
CA ALA A 101 -6.27 12.58 1.43
C ALA A 101 -4.93 12.73 2.16
N ILE A 102 -4.76 12.07 3.30
CA ILE A 102 -3.52 12.14 4.06
C ILE A 102 -2.34 11.53 3.30
N ARG A 103 -2.57 10.41 2.59
CA ARG A 103 -1.54 9.78 1.76
C ARG A 103 -1.08 10.70 0.63
N ASN A 104 -2.01 11.34 -0.08
CA ASN A 104 -1.65 12.24 -1.16
C ASN A 104 -0.88 13.47 -0.65
N ARG A 105 -1.31 14.04 0.49
CA ARG A 105 -0.59 15.15 1.13
C ARG A 105 0.82 14.74 1.55
N TYR A 106 0.97 13.55 2.13
CA TYR A 106 2.28 13.03 2.54
C TYR A 106 3.22 12.86 1.35
N HIS A 107 2.78 12.22 0.26
CA HIS A 107 3.60 12.08 -0.95
C HIS A 107 4.00 13.44 -1.53
N GLU A 108 3.08 14.39 -1.66
CA GLU A 108 3.40 15.72 -2.16
C GLU A 108 4.41 16.46 -1.25
N ALA A 109 4.30 16.29 0.07
CA ALA A 109 5.25 16.85 1.02
C ALA A 109 6.63 16.19 0.90
N VAL A 110 6.70 14.87 0.73
CA VAL A 110 7.95 14.14 0.50
C VAL A 110 8.61 14.54 -0.81
N ASP A 111 7.85 14.66 -1.91
CA ASP A 111 8.36 15.09 -3.22
C ASP A 111 9.06 16.45 -3.11
N LYS A 112 8.35 17.44 -2.54
CA LYS A 112 8.89 18.78 -2.29
C LYS A 112 10.09 18.76 -1.35
N PHE A 113 10.06 17.91 -0.33
CA PHE A 113 11.16 17.77 0.62
C PHE A 113 12.41 17.25 -0.08
N VAL A 114 12.30 16.19 -0.89
CA VAL A 114 13.42 15.59 -1.62
C VAL A 114 13.97 16.55 -2.68
N GLU A 115 13.10 17.29 -3.36
CA GLU A 115 13.52 18.35 -4.30
C GLU A 115 14.39 19.41 -3.61
N ALA A 116 14.04 19.79 -2.37
CA ALA A 116 14.74 20.78 -1.57
C ALA A 116 16.06 20.29 -0.94
N ILE A 117 16.36 18.98 -0.96
CA ILE A 117 17.63 18.45 -0.46
C ILE A 117 18.77 18.95 -1.35
N GLN A 118 19.74 19.64 -0.74
CA GLN A 118 20.93 20.13 -1.41
C GLN A 118 22.02 19.06 -1.51
N GLY A 119 22.83 19.11 -2.57
CA GLY A 119 23.98 18.21 -2.75
C GLY A 119 23.67 16.81 -3.28
N PHE A 120 22.41 16.51 -3.55
CA PHE A 120 21.97 15.25 -4.17
C PHE A 120 21.84 15.41 -5.69
N SER A 121 22.28 14.40 -6.44
CA SER A 121 22.00 14.32 -7.88
C SER A 121 20.53 13.95 -8.12
N GLU A 122 20.04 14.17 -9.35
CA GLU A 122 18.70 13.72 -9.77
C GLU A 122 18.53 12.19 -9.60
N GLU A 123 19.59 11.41 -9.80
CA GLU A 123 19.56 9.96 -9.60
C GLU A 123 19.38 9.61 -8.11
N ASP A 124 20.07 10.31 -7.21
CA ASP A 124 19.96 10.08 -5.77
C ASP A 124 18.57 10.47 -5.25
N LYS A 125 18.00 11.58 -5.76
CA LYS A 125 16.64 12.02 -5.42
C LYS A 125 15.59 10.99 -5.88
N ASN A 126 15.70 10.52 -7.12
CA ASN A 126 14.81 9.47 -7.64
C ASN A 126 14.90 8.18 -6.82
N LYS A 127 16.09 7.82 -6.36
CA LYS A 127 16.29 6.67 -5.48
C LYS A 127 15.59 6.86 -4.12
N LEU A 128 15.70 8.03 -3.51
CA LEU A 128 15.02 8.34 -2.24
C LEU A 128 13.49 8.26 -2.37
N LEU A 129 12.92 8.81 -3.45
CA LEU A 129 11.49 8.73 -3.72
C LEU A 129 11.02 7.28 -3.88
N LEU A 130 11.78 6.47 -4.62
CA LEU A 130 11.48 5.06 -4.79
C LEU A 130 11.55 4.28 -3.47
N GLU A 131 12.57 4.55 -2.64
CA GLU A 131 12.68 3.97 -1.30
C GLU A 131 11.48 4.37 -0.41
N ASN A 132 11.00 5.61 -0.53
CA ASN A 132 9.81 6.08 0.18
C ASN A 132 8.55 5.31 -0.23
N GLU A 133 8.28 5.21 -1.53
CA GLU A 133 7.14 4.44 -2.06
C GLU A 133 7.16 2.97 -1.67
N LEU A 134 8.36 2.36 -1.63
CA LEU A 134 8.53 0.97 -1.24
C LEU A 134 8.23 0.73 0.24
N SER A 135 8.65 1.65 1.11
CA SER A 135 8.31 1.59 2.53
C SER A 135 6.80 1.70 2.76
N ASP A 136 6.13 2.64 2.10
CA ASP A 136 4.68 2.80 2.20
C ASP A 136 3.93 1.54 1.77
N LEU A 137 4.41 0.88 0.71
CA LEU A 137 3.86 -0.37 0.23
C LEU A 137 4.07 -1.52 1.22
N ARG A 138 5.18 -1.52 1.98
CA ARG A 138 5.50 -2.50 3.02
C ARG A 138 4.65 -2.33 4.28
N ASN A 139 4.30 -1.09 4.64
CA ASN A 139 3.49 -0.79 5.82
C ASN A 139 1.98 -0.89 5.57
N ASP A 140 1.56 -1.21 4.35
CA ASP A 140 0.17 -1.52 4.03
C ASP A 140 -0.25 -2.88 4.64
N PRO A 141 -1.44 -3.01 5.26
CA PRO A 141 -1.91 -4.29 5.80
C PRO A 141 -2.04 -5.42 4.75
N MET A 142 -2.08 -5.06 3.46
CA MET A 142 -2.10 -5.99 2.34
C MET A 142 -0.77 -5.99 1.58
N ALA A 143 0.33 -5.52 2.20
CA ALA A 143 1.66 -5.43 1.63
C ALA A 143 2.08 -6.73 0.96
N ASP A 144 2.10 -7.85 1.69
CA ASP A 144 2.52 -9.15 1.16
C ASP A 144 1.77 -9.53 -0.12
N ARG A 145 0.44 -9.31 -0.13
CA ARG A 145 -0.39 -9.60 -1.29
C ARG A 145 -0.09 -8.65 -2.46
N LYS A 146 0.08 -7.35 -2.19
CA LYS A 146 0.37 -6.33 -3.21
C LYS A 146 1.78 -6.48 -3.79
N ILE A 147 2.78 -6.74 -2.94
CA ILE A 147 4.16 -7.05 -3.30
C ILE A 147 4.17 -8.28 -4.20
N PHE A 148 3.55 -9.38 -3.77
CA PHE A 148 3.47 -10.59 -4.56
C PHE A 148 2.83 -10.35 -5.93
N GLN A 149 1.71 -9.60 -5.99
CA GLN A 149 1.05 -9.27 -7.26
C GLN A 149 1.94 -8.44 -8.19
N LYS A 150 2.62 -7.40 -7.67
CA LYS A 150 3.59 -6.61 -8.44
C LYS A 150 4.75 -7.47 -8.92
N GLU A 151 5.27 -8.34 -8.06
CA GLU A 151 6.36 -9.26 -8.38
C GLU A 151 5.97 -10.19 -9.54
N GLN A 152 4.81 -10.84 -9.46
CA GLN A 152 4.30 -11.72 -10.51
C GLN A 152 4.08 -10.98 -11.83
N ALA A 153 3.58 -9.75 -11.78
CA ALA A 153 3.40 -8.92 -12.97
C ALA A 153 4.74 -8.60 -13.65
N ILE A 154 5.77 -8.24 -12.88
CA ILE A 154 7.11 -7.97 -13.41
C ILE A 154 7.75 -9.24 -13.97
N ARG A 155 7.68 -10.37 -13.25
CA ARG A 155 8.17 -11.68 -13.73
C ARG A 155 7.52 -12.08 -15.06
N LYS A 156 6.21 -11.85 -15.22
CA LYS A 156 5.50 -12.11 -16.47
C LYS A 156 6.00 -11.23 -17.62
N LYS A 157 6.26 -9.94 -17.36
CA LYS A 157 6.85 -9.01 -18.36
C LYS A 157 8.26 -9.44 -18.77
N ILE A 158 9.10 -9.80 -17.79
CA ILE A 158 10.45 -10.35 -18.00
C ILE A 158 10.38 -11.56 -18.93
N GLY A 159 9.53 -12.55 -18.61
CA GLY A 159 9.40 -13.75 -19.43
C GLY A 159 8.93 -13.45 -20.86
N LYS A 160 8.04 -12.47 -21.05
CA LYS A 160 7.62 -12.04 -22.39
C LYS A 160 8.77 -11.45 -23.19
N ILE A 161 9.52 -10.52 -22.59
CA ILE A 161 10.66 -9.87 -23.26
C ILE A 161 11.78 -10.88 -23.55
N GLU A 162 12.06 -11.80 -22.63
CA GLU A 162 13.05 -12.86 -22.85
C GLU A 162 12.66 -13.77 -24.02
N ASN A 163 11.38 -14.11 -24.14
CA ASN A 163 10.86 -14.85 -25.30
C ASN A 163 10.98 -14.04 -26.60
N ASP A 164 10.61 -12.75 -26.59
CA ASP A 164 10.69 -11.87 -27.76
C ASP A 164 12.15 -11.73 -28.23
N ILE A 165 13.10 -11.50 -27.30
CA ILE A 165 14.55 -11.46 -27.60
C ILE A 165 15.02 -12.79 -28.20
N SER A 166 14.59 -13.92 -27.64
CA SER A 166 14.95 -15.25 -28.16
C SER A 166 14.44 -15.44 -29.61
N LEU A 167 13.19 -15.08 -29.87
CA LEU A 167 12.60 -15.14 -31.22
C LEU A 167 13.35 -14.24 -32.21
N TRP A 168 13.67 -13.01 -31.82
CA TRP A 168 14.41 -12.08 -32.66
C TRP A 168 15.83 -12.55 -32.96
N LYS A 169 16.52 -13.17 -31.99
CA LYS A 169 17.83 -13.79 -32.19
C LYS A 169 17.77 -14.97 -33.17
N ASN A 170 16.79 -15.86 -33.01
CA ASN A 170 16.59 -16.99 -33.92
C ASN A 170 16.26 -16.50 -35.35
N ASN A 171 15.43 -15.46 -35.46
CA ASN A 171 15.10 -14.86 -36.75
C ASN A 171 16.33 -14.22 -37.42
N LEU A 172 17.17 -13.51 -36.66
CA LEU A 172 18.43 -12.95 -37.16
C LEU A 172 19.35 -14.02 -37.74
N GLU A 173 19.43 -15.19 -37.10
CA GLU A 173 20.23 -16.32 -37.57
C GLU A 173 19.70 -16.87 -38.90
N PHE A 174 18.37 -16.87 -39.10
CA PHE A 174 17.75 -17.24 -40.38
C PHE A 174 17.98 -16.19 -41.48
N PHE A 175 17.81 -14.90 -41.15
CA PHE A 175 18.03 -13.80 -42.10
C PHE A 175 19.50 -13.61 -42.47
N SER A 176 20.43 -14.22 -41.72
CA SER A 176 21.85 -14.18 -42.05
C SER A 176 22.18 -14.73 -43.45
N ARG A 177 21.26 -15.52 -44.03
CA ARG A 177 21.42 -16.21 -45.32
C ARG A 177 20.71 -15.53 -46.51
N SER A 178 20.08 -14.36 -46.34
CA SER A 178 19.25 -13.71 -47.38
C SER A 178 19.90 -12.48 -48.04
N GLN A 179 19.41 -12.09 -49.23
CA GLN A 179 20.00 -11.05 -50.07
C GLN A 179 19.72 -9.60 -49.59
N ASN A 180 18.72 -9.38 -48.74
CA ASN A 180 18.35 -8.08 -48.13
C ASN A 180 18.70 -8.00 -46.63
N ALA A 181 19.72 -8.76 -46.21
CA ALA A 181 19.97 -9.05 -44.80
C ALA A 181 20.38 -7.83 -43.96
N ASP A 182 21.08 -6.84 -44.52
CA ASP A 182 21.75 -5.83 -43.69
C ASP A 182 20.79 -4.82 -43.04
N SER A 183 19.79 -4.33 -43.79
CA SER A 183 18.76 -3.43 -43.24
C SER A 183 17.92 -4.13 -42.17
N VAL A 184 17.47 -5.36 -42.46
CA VAL A 184 16.66 -6.17 -41.55
C VAL A 184 17.46 -6.53 -40.29
N ARG A 185 18.75 -6.86 -40.43
CA ARG A 185 19.63 -7.13 -39.28
C ARG A 185 19.79 -5.91 -38.38
N SER A 186 19.96 -4.72 -38.96
CA SER A 186 20.08 -3.47 -38.19
C SER A 186 18.84 -3.23 -37.33
N GLU A 187 17.65 -3.34 -37.91
CA GLU A 187 16.38 -3.16 -37.19
C GLU A 187 16.18 -4.16 -36.05
N PHE A 188 16.49 -5.45 -36.28
CA PHE A 188 16.36 -6.46 -35.22
C PHE A 188 17.41 -6.30 -34.13
N ASN A 189 18.63 -5.88 -34.47
CA ASN A 189 19.66 -5.59 -33.47
C ASN A 189 19.26 -4.42 -32.57
N GLU A 190 18.68 -3.37 -33.15
CA GLU A 190 18.16 -2.22 -32.39
C GLU A 190 17.02 -2.64 -31.45
N LYS A 191 16.04 -3.42 -31.94
CA LYS A 191 14.96 -3.98 -31.11
C LYS A 191 15.48 -4.86 -29.96
N ILE A 192 16.47 -5.72 -30.23
CA ILE A 192 17.09 -6.56 -29.20
C ILE A 192 17.79 -5.69 -28.16
N LYS A 193 18.48 -4.63 -28.57
CA LYS A 193 19.15 -3.69 -27.66
C LYS A 193 18.14 -3.03 -26.73
N GLU A 194 17.09 -2.40 -27.27
CA GLU A 194 16.04 -1.74 -26.50
C GLU A 194 15.35 -2.72 -25.53
N ALA A 195 15.01 -3.92 -26.00
CA ALA A 195 14.40 -4.94 -25.16
C ALA A 195 15.34 -5.44 -24.06
N THR A 196 16.64 -5.52 -24.33
CA THR A 196 17.65 -5.92 -23.32
C THR A 196 17.81 -4.84 -22.25
N ASP A 197 17.79 -3.57 -22.63
CA ASP A 197 17.85 -2.44 -21.68
C ASP A 197 16.58 -2.40 -20.80
N HIS A 198 15.40 -2.59 -21.39
CA HIS A 198 14.16 -2.69 -20.63
C HIS A 198 14.12 -3.94 -19.73
N LEU A 199 14.64 -5.08 -20.20
CA LEU A 199 14.78 -6.29 -19.40
C LEU A 199 15.65 -6.04 -18.16
N LYS A 200 16.74 -5.28 -18.31
CA LYS A 200 17.62 -4.89 -17.20
C LYS A 200 16.85 -4.04 -16.18
N GLN A 201 16.15 -3.00 -16.61
CA GLN A 201 15.33 -2.15 -15.73
C GLN A 201 14.28 -2.96 -14.94
N LEU A 202 13.58 -3.89 -15.59
CA LEU A 202 12.60 -4.76 -14.92
C LEU A 202 13.25 -5.70 -13.90
N LYS A 203 14.46 -6.21 -14.19
CA LYS A 203 15.23 -7.05 -13.25
C LYS A 203 15.70 -6.25 -12.04
N ASP A 204 16.12 -5.00 -12.24
CA ASP A 204 16.53 -4.10 -11.16
C ASP A 204 15.32 -3.74 -10.26
N GLN A 205 14.16 -3.42 -10.85
CA GLN A 205 12.91 -3.22 -10.11
C GLN A 205 12.50 -4.47 -9.32
N LEU A 206 12.62 -5.66 -9.92
CA LEU A 206 12.31 -6.93 -9.24
C LEU A 206 13.26 -7.18 -8.06
N LYS A 207 14.54 -6.84 -8.22
CA LYS A 207 15.54 -6.97 -7.16
C LYS A 207 15.21 -6.05 -5.99
N LEU A 208 14.85 -4.79 -6.27
CA LEU A 208 14.44 -3.82 -5.25
C LEU A 208 13.21 -4.31 -4.47
N LEU A 209 12.18 -4.84 -5.16
CA LEU A 209 11.00 -5.40 -4.50
C LEU A 209 11.28 -6.61 -3.61
N ARG A 210 12.38 -7.35 -3.84
CA ARG A 210 12.78 -8.53 -3.04
C ARG A 210 13.70 -8.19 -1.87
N THR A 211 14.37 -7.05 -1.92
CA THR A 211 15.23 -6.56 -0.83
C THR A 211 14.46 -5.87 0.29
N VAL A 212 13.16 -5.60 0.08
CA VAL A 212 12.23 -4.98 1.03
C VAL A 212 11.55 -6.05 1.88
#